data_AF-A0A925JYI7-F1
#
_entry.id   AF-A0A925JYI7-F1
#
_cell.length_a   1.000
_cell.length_b   1.000
_cell.length_c   1.000
_cell.angle_alpha   90.00
_cell.angle_beta   90.00
_cell.angle_gamma   90.00
#
_symmetry.space_group_name_H-M   'P 1'
#
loop_
_entity.id
_entity.type
_entity.pdbx_description
1 polymer ?
#
loop_
_entity_poly.entity_id
_entity_poly.type
_entity_poly.pdbx_seq_one_letter_code
_entity_poly.pdbx_strand_id
1 'polypeptide(L)'
;FETYVKGRKQQAIPTDEVCENCASPMVIKLGRFGQFLACSNYPECKTTREVAKPGAPDGASAGADGGGESVEETCELCSKPMAMKRGRFGPFLGCTGYPECKNIRRVSKKTGAVAPAPVPIEGETCPVDGAGLVRRHGPYGEFVSCANYPACKYIKRETTGVMCTRAGCRGEIVVKKSKRGKYFYGCSEYPKCDAVFWDKPVAEPCPKCNSPFVLEKTTKKGTTRSCAREECDYKEEVHPTGAPTMAPMGGRDAARDAL
;
A
#
# COMPACT_ATOMS: atom_id res chain seq x y z
N PHE A 1 36.37 3.98 -26.75
CA PHE A 1 35.22 4.83 -26.34
C PHE A 1 35.30 5.21 -24.86
N GLU A 2 35.58 4.26 -23.97
CA GLU A 2 35.71 4.47 -22.51
C GLU A 2 36.86 5.45 -22.10
N THR A 3 37.96 5.44 -22.85
CA THR A 3 39.09 6.37 -22.67
C THR A 3 38.80 7.78 -23.20
N TYR A 4 37.98 7.90 -24.24
CA TYR A 4 37.55 9.19 -24.82
C TYR A 4 36.58 9.95 -23.89
N VAL A 5 35.73 9.23 -23.15
CA VAL A 5 34.81 9.82 -22.15
C VAL A 5 35.54 10.26 -20.86
N LYS A 6 36.71 9.68 -20.55
CA LYS A 6 37.54 10.10 -19.40
C LYS A 6 38.23 11.45 -19.62
N GLY A 7 38.50 11.85 -20.87
CA GLY A 7 39.21 13.09 -21.20
C GLY A 7 38.39 14.39 -21.12
N ARG A 8 37.06 14.34 -21.32
CA ARG A 8 36.19 15.55 -21.25
C ARG A 8 35.75 15.93 -19.83
N LYS A 9 36.13 15.17 -18.80
CA LYS A 9 35.69 15.36 -17.40
C LYS A 9 36.31 16.56 -16.67
N GLN A 10 37.15 17.36 -17.32
CA GLN A 10 38.09 18.26 -16.63
C GLN A 10 38.09 19.73 -17.11
N GLN A 11 36.96 20.27 -17.56
CA GLN A 11 36.85 21.72 -17.65
C GLN A 11 35.82 22.18 -16.63
N ALA A 12 36.30 22.37 -15.40
CA ALA A 12 35.59 23.12 -14.39
C ALA A 12 35.58 24.58 -14.87
N ILE A 13 34.42 25.09 -15.23
CA ILE A 13 34.29 26.49 -15.65
C ILE A 13 34.28 27.32 -14.35
N PRO A 14 35.26 28.23 -14.15
CA PRO A 14 35.26 29.09 -12.98
C PRO A 14 34.07 30.04 -13.04
N THR A 15 33.48 30.33 -11.89
CA THR A 15 32.40 31.30 -11.73
C THR A 15 32.76 32.30 -10.65
N ASP A 16 32.13 33.47 -10.69
CA ASP A 16 32.31 34.53 -9.68
C ASP A 16 31.54 34.26 -8.38
N GLU A 17 30.78 33.15 -8.32
CA GLU A 17 30.00 32.71 -7.17
C GLU A 17 30.90 32.17 -6.04
N VAL A 18 30.66 32.62 -4.82
CA VAL A 18 31.43 32.22 -3.62
C VAL A 18 30.64 31.22 -2.78
N CYS A 19 31.32 30.20 -2.23
CA CYS A 19 30.69 29.17 -1.41
C CYS A 19 30.26 29.72 -0.05
N GLU A 20 28.97 29.57 0.30
CA GLU A 20 28.39 30.04 1.57
C GLU A 20 29.02 29.39 2.82
N ASN A 21 29.56 28.17 2.71
CA ASN A 21 30.11 27.44 3.86
C ASN A 21 31.61 27.69 4.12
N CYS A 22 32.38 28.13 3.12
CA CYS A 22 33.84 28.22 3.27
C CYS A 22 34.48 29.40 2.51
N ALA A 23 33.66 30.29 1.94
CA ALA A 23 34.09 31.45 1.17
C ALA A 23 35.04 31.17 -0.02
N SER A 24 35.22 29.91 -0.40
CA SER A 24 36.03 29.51 -1.56
C SER A 24 35.23 29.69 -2.86
N PRO A 25 35.86 29.99 -4.00
CA PRO A 25 35.16 30.16 -5.28
C PRO A 25 34.46 28.86 -5.70
N MET A 26 33.29 28.99 -6.30
CA MET A 26 32.54 27.86 -6.87
C MET A 26 32.92 27.64 -8.33
N VAL A 27 32.77 26.40 -8.79
CA VAL A 27 33.08 25.98 -10.16
C VAL A 27 31.95 25.15 -10.73
N ILE A 28 31.63 25.31 -12.01
CA ILE A 28 30.60 24.51 -12.69
C ILE A 28 31.22 23.19 -13.15
N LYS A 29 30.65 22.07 -12.69
CA LYS A 29 31.01 20.71 -13.09
C LYS A 29 29.84 20.03 -13.80
N LEU A 30 30.15 19.12 -14.73
CA LEU A 30 29.16 18.31 -15.44
C LEU A 30 28.94 16.97 -14.72
N GLY A 31 27.75 16.78 -14.16
CA GLY A 31 27.32 15.54 -13.50
C GLY A 31 26.32 14.73 -14.31
N ARG A 32 25.82 13.64 -13.72
CA ARG A 32 24.79 12.77 -14.34
C ARG A 32 23.50 13.52 -14.70
N PHE A 33 23.15 14.53 -13.91
CA PHE A 33 21.88 15.26 -14.03
C PHE A 33 22.02 16.62 -14.72
N GLY A 34 23.21 16.97 -15.21
CA GLY A 34 23.51 18.26 -15.84
C GLY A 34 24.67 19.00 -15.18
N GLN A 35 24.80 20.29 -15.48
CA GLN A 35 25.79 21.18 -14.89
C GLN A 35 25.36 21.59 -13.47
N PHE A 36 26.30 21.61 -12.54
CA PHE A 36 26.08 22.03 -11.15
C PHE A 36 27.29 22.81 -10.63
N LEU A 37 27.06 23.77 -9.75
CA LEU A 37 28.08 24.50 -9.01
C LEU A 37 28.61 23.62 -7.88
N ALA A 38 29.92 23.48 -7.78
CA ALA A 38 30.61 22.76 -6.71
C ALA A 38 31.68 23.67 -6.10
N CYS A 39 31.90 23.55 -4.79
CA CYS A 39 33.01 24.24 -4.15
C CYS A 39 34.36 23.81 -4.77
N SER A 40 35.25 24.78 -5.05
CA SER A 40 36.62 24.52 -5.47
C SER A 40 37.40 23.69 -4.44
N ASN A 41 37.14 23.91 -3.15
CA ASN A 41 37.79 23.24 -2.03
C ASN A 41 37.23 21.84 -1.72
N TYR A 42 36.69 21.12 -2.71
CA TYR A 42 36.30 19.72 -2.57
C TYR A 42 37.57 18.84 -2.53
N PRO A 43 37.75 17.88 -1.60
CA PRO A 43 36.72 17.21 -0.78
C PRO A 43 36.43 17.83 0.59
N GLU A 44 37.19 18.83 1.03
CA GLU A 44 37.07 19.48 2.34
C GLU A 44 35.71 20.19 2.50
N CYS A 45 35.22 20.81 1.42
CA CYS A 45 33.88 21.41 1.34
C CYS A 45 33.02 20.69 0.28
N LYS A 46 31.97 20.01 0.73
CA LYS A 46 31.03 19.24 -0.11
C LYS A 46 29.81 20.04 -0.60
N THR A 47 29.85 21.35 -0.44
CA THR A 47 28.74 22.24 -0.84
C THR A 47 28.57 22.24 -2.36
N THR A 48 27.34 21.98 -2.81
CA THR A 48 26.96 21.98 -4.23
C THR A 48 25.65 22.73 -4.42
N ARG A 49 25.49 23.42 -5.56
CA ARG A 49 24.27 24.15 -5.96
C ARG A 49 23.91 23.83 -7.41
N GLU A 50 22.64 24.00 -7.76
CA GLU A 50 22.17 23.83 -9.14
C GLU A 50 22.38 25.11 -9.96
N VAL A 51 22.73 24.98 -11.25
CA VAL A 51 22.88 26.12 -12.16
C VAL A 51 21.57 26.31 -12.94
N ALA A 52 21.05 27.54 -12.99
CA ALA A 52 19.91 27.87 -13.85
C ALA A 52 20.32 27.77 -15.33
N LYS A 53 19.64 26.92 -16.11
CA LYS A 53 19.90 26.80 -17.56
C LYS A 53 19.40 28.06 -18.28
N PRO A 54 20.22 28.74 -19.09
CA PRO A 54 19.73 29.83 -19.94
C PRO A 54 18.80 29.25 -21.01
N GLY A 55 17.52 29.66 -20.99
CA GLY A 55 16.48 29.19 -21.90
C GLY A 55 15.34 28.38 -21.26
N ALA A 56 15.34 28.21 -19.94
CA ALA A 56 14.12 27.86 -19.21
C ALA A 56 13.34 29.14 -18.89
N PRO A 57 12.02 29.22 -19.14
CA PRO A 57 11.23 30.36 -18.68
C PRO A 57 11.35 30.48 -17.17
N ASP A 58 11.42 31.73 -16.69
CA ASP A 58 11.58 32.11 -15.29
C ASP A 58 10.64 31.29 -14.38
N GLY A 59 11.20 30.54 -13.43
CA GLY A 59 10.41 29.84 -12.41
C GLY A 59 10.68 28.34 -12.20
N ALA A 60 11.91 27.85 -12.45
CA ALA A 60 12.33 26.53 -11.95
C ALA A 60 13.20 26.65 -10.69
N SER A 61 12.79 27.49 -9.74
CA SER A 61 13.15 27.29 -8.34
C SER A 61 12.38 26.07 -7.82
N ALA A 62 13.11 25.01 -7.49
CA ALA A 62 12.58 23.96 -6.64
C ALA A 62 12.38 24.53 -5.23
N GLY A 63 11.18 25.04 -4.95
CA GLY A 63 10.70 25.34 -3.60
C GLY A 63 9.77 26.54 -3.57
N ALA A 64 8.46 26.29 -3.39
CA ALA A 64 7.35 27.26 -3.31
C ALA A 64 7.21 28.11 -4.61
N ASP A 65 6.13 28.16 -5.35
CA ASP A 65 4.71 28.02 -5.09
C ASP A 65 4.07 27.41 -6.34
N GLY A 66 3.75 26.12 -6.28
CA GLY A 66 2.86 25.53 -7.26
C GLY A 66 1.44 25.85 -6.82
N GLY A 67 0.89 26.96 -7.33
CA GLY A 67 -0.53 27.31 -7.26
C GLY A 67 -1.38 26.17 -7.83
N GLY A 68 -1.59 25.15 -7.00
CA GLY A 68 -2.60 24.13 -7.19
C GLY A 68 -3.82 24.63 -6.46
N GLU A 69 -4.92 24.75 -7.19
CA GLU A 69 -6.27 24.93 -6.69
C GLU A 69 -6.40 24.19 -5.34
N SER A 70 -6.59 24.96 -4.27
CA SER A 70 -6.71 24.44 -2.92
C SER A 70 -8.03 23.69 -2.84
N VAL A 71 -8.01 22.41 -3.20
CA VAL A 71 -9.11 21.51 -2.90
C VAL A 71 -9.28 21.54 -1.39
N GLU A 72 -10.50 21.78 -0.91
CA GLU A 72 -10.86 22.01 0.51
C GLU A 72 -10.69 20.76 1.41
N GLU A 73 -9.70 19.92 1.13
CA GLU A 73 -9.38 18.76 1.93
C GLU A 73 -8.30 19.11 2.97
N THR A 74 -8.62 18.90 4.24
CA THR A 74 -7.72 19.08 5.37
C THR A 74 -6.86 17.83 5.60
N CYS A 75 -5.66 18.04 6.12
CA CYS A 75 -4.72 16.98 6.44
C CYS A 75 -5.13 16.27 7.74
N GLU A 76 -5.35 14.96 7.69
CA GLU A 76 -5.69 14.13 8.86
C GLU A 76 -4.65 14.09 10.00
N LEU A 77 -3.39 14.48 9.77
CA LEU A 77 -2.34 14.43 10.79
C LEU A 77 -2.12 15.77 11.51
N CYS A 78 -2.46 16.88 10.87
CA CYS A 78 -2.16 18.22 11.40
C CYS A 78 -3.24 19.27 11.13
N SER A 79 -4.34 18.86 10.50
CA SER A 79 -5.50 19.68 10.14
C SER A 79 -5.25 20.84 9.17
N LYS A 80 -4.00 21.06 8.75
CA LYS A 80 -3.63 22.05 7.74
C LYS A 80 -4.23 21.70 6.37
N PRO A 81 -4.52 22.68 5.50
CA PRO A 81 -5.04 22.41 4.16
C PRO A 81 -4.03 21.60 3.33
N MET A 82 -4.54 20.78 2.41
CA MET A 82 -3.73 20.02 1.46
C MET A 82 -3.77 20.68 0.08
N ALA A 83 -2.62 20.75 -0.60
CA ALA A 83 -2.48 21.34 -1.92
C ALA A 83 -2.16 20.26 -2.96
N MET A 84 -2.74 20.36 -4.16
CA MET A 84 -2.44 19.44 -5.26
C MET A 84 -1.04 19.70 -5.83
N LYS A 85 -0.16 18.71 -5.73
CA LYS A 85 1.21 18.72 -6.25
C LYS A 85 1.37 17.62 -7.31
N ARG A 86 2.31 17.81 -8.24
CA ARG A 86 2.66 16.82 -9.27
C ARG A 86 3.99 16.16 -8.94
N GLY A 87 4.01 14.83 -8.86
CA GLY A 87 5.22 14.04 -8.65
C GLY A 87 5.45 13.00 -9.76
N ARG A 88 6.56 12.26 -9.67
CA ARG A 88 6.91 11.18 -10.61
C ARG A 88 5.81 10.13 -10.76
N PHE A 89 5.09 9.85 -9.67
CA PHE A 89 4.07 8.80 -9.61
C PHE A 89 2.66 9.31 -9.95
N GLY A 90 2.52 10.59 -10.34
CA GLY A 90 1.24 11.23 -10.64
C GLY A 90 0.93 12.41 -9.70
N PRO A 91 -0.27 13.02 -9.87
CA PRO A 91 -0.75 14.06 -8.95
C PRO A 91 -1.05 13.47 -7.57
N PHE A 92 -0.79 14.26 -6.52
CA PHE A 92 -1.08 13.92 -5.13
C PHE A 92 -1.46 15.19 -4.36
N LEU A 93 -2.27 15.05 -3.33
CA LEU A 93 -2.50 16.11 -2.36
C LEU A 93 -1.39 16.04 -1.30
N GLY A 94 -0.62 17.11 -1.15
CA GLY A 94 0.44 17.22 -0.14
C GLY A 94 0.05 18.24 0.93
N CYS A 95 0.35 17.94 2.18
CA CYS A 95 0.14 18.90 3.27
C CYS A 95 0.91 20.21 3.02
N THR A 96 0.26 21.36 3.24
CA THR A 96 0.88 22.69 3.18
C THR A 96 1.93 22.89 4.27
N GLY A 97 1.77 22.24 5.42
CA GLY A 97 2.73 22.24 6.52
C GLY A 97 4.02 21.43 6.30
N TYR A 98 4.43 21.15 5.06
CA TYR A 98 5.74 20.56 4.77
C TYR A 98 6.85 21.58 5.09
N PRO A 99 7.99 21.21 5.71
CA PRO A 99 8.51 19.87 5.97
C PRO A 99 8.04 19.19 7.26
N GLU A 100 7.38 19.92 8.16
CA GLU A 100 6.92 19.43 9.47
C GLU A 100 5.91 18.28 9.36
N CYS A 101 4.99 18.36 8.39
CA CYS A 101 4.04 17.29 8.08
C CYS A 101 4.28 16.77 6.66
N LYS A 102 4.76 15.52 6.56
CA LYS A 102 5.04 14.83 5.28
C LYS A 102 3.85 13.99 4.78
N ASN A 103 2.64 14.25 5.27
CA ASN A 103 1.47 13.49 4.85
C ASN A 103 1.08 13.79 3.40
N ILE A 104 0.69 12.73 2.68
CA ILE A 104 0.27 12.79 1.28
C ILE A 104 -0.98 11.94 1.07
N ARG A 105 -1.93 12.43 0.26
CA ARG A 105 -3.08 11.65 -0.22
C ARG A 105 -2.95 11.45 -1.73
N ARG A 106 -3.12 10.21 -2.17
CA ARG A 106 -3.01 9.86 -3.60
C ARG A 106 -4.27 10.27 -4.35
N VAL A 107 -4.06 10.78 -5.56
CA VAL A 107 -5.12 11.06 -6.52
C VAL A 107 -5.01 10.04 -7.66
N SER A 108 -6.12 9.40 -8.02
CA SER A 108 -6.16 8.43 -9.12
C SER A 108 -5.86 9.13 -10.45
N LYS A 109 -4.85 8.67 -11.18
CA LYS A 109 -4.47 9.24 -12.49
C LYS A 109 -5.58 9.12 -13.54
N LYS A 110 -6.44 8.11 -13.44
CA LYS A 110 -7.50 7.83 -14.44
C LYS A 110 -8.78 8.61 -14.21
N THR A 111 -9.13 8.87 -12.96
CA THR A 111 -10.43 9.43 -12.59
C THR A 111 -10.32 10.78 -11.88
N GLY A 112 -9.12 11.25 -11.55
CA GLY A 112 -8.94 12.46 -10.73
C GLY A 112 -9.47 12.31 -9.30
N ALA A 113 -10.04 11.15 -8.96
CA ALA A 113 -10.64 10.90 -7.66
C ALA A 113 -9.57 10.82 -6.58
N VAL A 114 -9.77 11.58 -5.50
CA VAL A 114 -8.98 11.50 -4.29
C VAL A 114 -9.35 10.22 -3.55
N ALA A 115 -8.38 9.51 -3.00
CA ALA A 115 -8.67 8.38 -2.12
C ALA A 115 -9.57 8.87 -0.97
N PRO A 116 -10.68 8.18 -0.63
CA PRO A 116 -11.65 8.69 0.32
C PRO A 116 -11.03 8.86 1.72
N ALA A 117 -11.65 9.72 2.52
CA ALA A 117 -11.20 10.00 3.87
C ALA A 117 -11.24 8.72 4.74
N PRO A 118 -10.38 8.60 5.75
CA PRO A 118 -10.41 7.45 6.65
C PRO A 118 -11.77 7.34 7.34
N VAL A 119 -12.36 6.14 7.31
CA VAL A 119 -13.67 5.88 7.94
C VAL A 119 -13.44 5.22 9.30
N PRO A 120 -13.88 5.81 10.43
CA PRO A 120 -13.83 5.15 11.73
C PRO A 120 -14.66 3.87 11.74
N ILE A 121 -14.16 2.82 12.39
CA ILE A 121 -14.90 1.57 12.59
C ILE A 121 -15.50 1.60 14.00
N GLU A 122 -16.83 1.59 14.07
CA GLU A 122 -17.55 1.58 15.34
C GLU A 122 -17.40 0.22 16.04
N GLY A 123 -17.01 0.24 17.31
CA GLY A 123 -16.92 -0.96 18.16
C GLY A 123 -15.57 -1.68 18.19
N GLU A 124 -14.58 -1.29 17.37
CA GLU A 124 -13.25 -1.89 17.41
C GLU A 124 -12.20 -0.94 17.97
N THR A 125 -11.55 -1.36 19.07
CA THR A 125 -10.44 -0.64 19.69
C THR A 125 -9.10 -1.29 19.37
N CYS A 126 -8.06 -0.47 19.39
CA CYS A 126 -6.69 -0.90 19.20
C CYS A 126 -6.19 -1.62 20.46
N PRO A 127 -5.58 -2.81 20.34
CA PRO A 127 -5.08 -3.56 21.50
C PRO A 127 -3.81 -2.96 22.12
N VAL A 128 -3.16 -1.98 21.47
CA VAL A 128 -1.90 -1.38 21.93
C VAL A 128 -2.15 -0.14 22.79
N ASP A 129 -3.05 0.73 22.36
CA ASP A 129 -3.31 2.03 22.98
C ASP A 129 -4.79 2.30 23.29
N GLY A 130 -5.69 1.34 23.02
CA GLY A 130 -7.12 1.45 23.31
C GLY A 130 -7.88 2.42 22.40
N ALA A 131 -7.22 3.12 21.48
CA ALA A 131 -7.84 4.07 20.58
C ALA A 131 -8.69 3.38 19.50
N GLY A 132 -9.61 4.10 18.88
CA GLY A 132 -10.45 3.55 17.80
C GLY A 132 -9.64 3.09 16.59
N LEU A 133 -10.15 2.07 15.88
CA LEU A 133 -9.60 1.64 14.60
C LEU A 133 -10.27 2.39 13.42
N VAL A 134 -9.49 2.63 12.37
CA VAL A 134 -9.90 3.42 11.21
C VAL A 134 -9.51 2.70 9.92
N ARG A 135 -10.42 2.66 8.94
CA ARG A 135 -10.19 2.10 7.60
C ARG A 135 -9.52 3.14 6.71
N ARG A 136 -8.32 2.86 6.20
CA ARG A 136 -7.48 3.73 5.37
C ARG A 136 -7.21 3.11 4.00
N HIS A 137 -6.87 3.94 3.01
CA HIS A 137 -6.56 3.50 1.64
C HIS A 137 -5.05 3.49 1.34
N GLY A 138 -4.50 2.28 1.18
CA GLY A 138 -3.10 2.03 0.84
C GLY A 138 -2.86 1.72 -0.65
N PRO A 139 -1.58 1.55 -1.05
CA PRO A 139 -1.25 1.11 -2.41
C PRO A 139 -1.71 -0.33 -2.68
N TYR A 140 -1.90 -1.11 -1.62
CA TYR A 140 -2.35 -2.50 -1.70
C TYR A 140 -3.87 -2.65 -1.49
N GLY A 141 -4.60 -1.56 -1.28
CA GLY A 141 -6.04 -1.55 -1.00
C GLY A 141 -6.36 -0.97 0.37
N GLU A 142 -7.58 -1.20 0.83
CA GLU A 142 -8.04 -0.78 2.15
C GLU A 142 -7.37 -1.61 3.25
N PHE A 143 -7.09 -0.98 4.38
CA PHE A 143 -6.58 -1.65 5.57
C PHE A 143 -7.09 -0.94 6.82
N VAL A 144 -7.14 -1.67 7.93
CA VAL A 144 -7.58 -1.14 9.22
C VAL A 144 -6.36 -0.86 10.10
N SER A 145 -6.24 0.36 10.62
CA SER A 145 -5.11 0.77 11.48
C SER A 145 -5.60 1.63 12.64
N CYS A 146 -4.74 1.81 13.65
CA CYS A 146 -5.04 2.70 14.76
C CYS A 146 -5.30 4.15 14.29
N ALA A 147 -6.26 4.84 14.94
CA ALA A 147 -6.51 6.26 14.76
C ALA A 147 -5.28 7.13 15.12
N ASN A 148 -4.55 6.76 16.19
CA ASN A 148 -3.40 7.49 16.72
C ASN A 148 -2.09 7.31 15.91
N TYR A 149 -2.18 6.95 14.63
CA TYR A 149 -1.01 6.99 13.77
C TYR A 149 -0.50 8.44 13.62
N PRO A 150 0.81 8.75 13.77
CA PRO A 150 1.97 7.86 13.71
C PRO A 150 2.46 7.30 15.06
N ALA A 151 1.89 7.72 16.19
CA ALA A 151 2.30 7.28 17.52
C ALA A 151 2.04 5.78 17.72
N CYS A 152 0.88 5.29 17.28
CA CYS A 152 0.55 3.86 17.25
C CYS A 152 0.58 3.33 15.81
N LYS A 153 1.49 2.39 15.53
CA LYS A 153 1.65 1.75 14.20
C LYS A 153 0.91 0.42 14.06
N TYR A 154 -0.06 0.17 14.93
CA TYR A 154 -0.86 -1.06 14.89
C TYR A 154 -1.72 -1.12 13.61
N ILE A 155 -1.67 -2.26 12.93
CA ILE A 155 -2.47 -2.59 11.76
C ILE A 155 -3.20 -3.89 12.05
N LYS A 156 -4.53 -3.86 12.01
CA LYS A 156 -5.35 -5.04 12.19
C LYS A 156 -5.18 -5.95 10.97
N ARG A 157 -4.76 -7.19 11.22
CA ARG A 157 -4.64 -8.23 10.19
C ARG A 157 -5.98 -8.95 10.08
N GLU A 158 -6.44 -9.20 8.86
CA GLU A 158 -7.57 -10.11 8.62
C GLU A 158 -7.09 -11.55 8.81
N THR A 159 -7.47 -12.16 9.92
CA THR A 159 -7.20 -13.58 10.21
C THR A 159 -8.31 -14.44 9.63
N THR A 160 -7.98 -15.65 9.19
CA THR A 160 -9.00 -16.62 8.75
C THR A 160 -9.58 -17.43 9.89
N GLY A 161 -9.08 -17.23 11.13
CA GLY A 161 -9.45 -18.01 12.32
C GLY A 161 -8.88 -19.43 12.33
N VAL A 162 -7.95 -19.74 11.41
CA VAL A 162 -7.43 -21.08 11.21
C VAL A 162 -5.97 -21.16 11.64
N MET A 163 -5.62 -22.19 12.41
CA MET A 163 -4.25 -22.42 12.89
C MET A 163 -3.37 -23.03 11.81
N CYS A 164 -2.07 -22.69 11.81
CA CYS A 164 -1.10 -23.23 10.87
C CYS A 164 -0.88 -24.75 11.10
N THR A 165 -0.83 -25.52 10.01
CA THR A 165 -0.59 -26.97 10.05
C THR A 165 0.87 -27.37 10.17
N ARG A 166 1.81 -26.42 10.09
CA ARG A 166 3.25 -26.68 10.16
C ARG A 166 3.63 -27.15 11.57
N ALA A 167 4.40 -28.24 11.67
CA ALA A 167 4.89 -28.76 12.94
C ALA A 167 5.64 -27.68 13.75
N GLY A 168 5.25 -27.51 15.01
CA GLY A 168 5.84 -26.52 15.92
C GLY A 168 5.40 -25.06 15.70
N CYS A 169 4.49 -24.80 14.76
CA CYS A 169 3.97 -23.45 14.51
C CYS A 169 2.71 -23.20 15.34
N ARG A 170 2.69 -22.11 16.12
CA ARG A 170 1.51 -21.60 16.83
C ARG A 170 0.88 -20.39 16.14
N GLY A 171 1.26 -20.16 14.88
CA GLY A 171 0.77 -19.04 14.10
C GLY A 171 -0.62 -19.32 13.51
N GLU A 172 -1.36 -18.24 13.29
CA GLU A 172 -2.62 -18.26 12.56
C GLU A 172 -2.40 -17.94 11.08
N ILE A 173 -3.30 -18.43 10.24
CA ILE A 173 -3.31 -18.09 8.83
C ILE A 173 -3.99 -16.72 8.64
N VAL A 174 -3.27 -15.80 8.00
CA VAL A 174 -3.71 -14.44 7.71
C VAL A 174 -3.88 -14.21 6.23
N VAL A 175 -4.84 -13.36 5.86
CA VAL A 175 -5.06 -12.93 4.48
C VAL A 175 -3.99 -11.90 4.10
N LYS A 176 -3.32 -12.14 2.98
CA LYS A 176 -2.32 -11.25 2.39
C LYS A 176 -2.61 -11.03 0.91
N LYS A 177 -2.08 -9.94 0.36
CA LYS A 177 -2.26 -9.58 -1.05
C LYS A 177 -0.91 -9.51 -1.75
N SER A 178 -0.78 -10.21 -2.87
CA SER A 178 0.43 -10.19 -3.69
C SER A 178 0.59 -8.86 -4.42
N LYS A 179 1.80 -8.56 -4.93
CA LYS A 179 2.05 -7.37 -5.79
C LYS A 179 1.15 -7.32 -7.02
N ARG A 180 0.67 -8.48 -7.50
CA ARG A 180 -0.23 -8.61 -8.66
C ARG A 180 -1.73 -8.56 -8.26
N GLY A 181 -2.03 -8.34 -6.99
CA GLY A 181 -3.39 -8.19 -6.47
C GLY A 181 -4.10 -9.49 -6.10
N LYS A 182 -3.52 -10.66 -6.41
CA LYS A 182 -4.06 -11.97 -5.98
C LYS A 182 -3.92 -12.14 -4.46
N TYR A 183 -5.00 -12.52 -3.80
CA TYR A 183 -4.98 -12.90 -2.38
C TYR A 183 -4.27 -14.23 -2.18
N PHE A 184 -3.57 -14.35 -1.06
CA PHE A 184 -2.95 -15.58 -0.59
C PHE A 184 -3.02 -15.60 0.93
N TYR A 185 -2.92 -16.79 1.50
CA TYR A 185 -3.10 -17.04 2.92
C TYR A 185 -1.77 -17.51 3.47
N GLY A 186 -1.15 -16.71 4.34
CA GLY A 186 0.18 -17.00 4.86
C GLY A 186 0.18 -17.07 6.38
N CYS A 187 1.17 -17.75 6.95
CA CYS A 187 1.33 -17.77 8.41
C CYS A 187 1.61 -16.35 8.98
N SER A 188 1.07 -16.06 10.16
CA SER A 188 1.30 -14.83 10.93
C SER A 188 2.74 -14.73 11.47
N GLU A 189 3.40 -15.87 11.70
CA GLU A 189 4.74 -16.00 12.29
C GLU A 189 5.88 -15.91 11.25
N TYR A 190 5.58 -15.50 10.01
CA TYR A 190 6.61 -15.21 9.00
C TYR A 190 7.59 -14.15 9.53
N PRO A 191 8.94 -14.34 9.43
CA PRO A 191 9.65 -15.28 8.57
C PRO A 191 9.91 -16.69 9.12
N LYS A 192 9.55 -16.99 10.37
CA LYS A 192 9.87 -18.29 11.01
C LYS A 192 9.05 -19.44 10.43
N CYS A 193 7.86 -19.13 9.91
CA CYS A 193 7.03 -20.08 9.17
C CYS A 193 6.73 -19.52 7.78
N ASP A 194 7.10 -20.28 6.75
CA ASP A 194 6.96 -19.98 5.33
C ASP A 194 5.71 -20.61 4.70
N ALA A 195 4.81 -21.17 5.50
CA ALA A 195 3.57 -21.77 5.01
C ALA A 195 2.72 -20.72 4.27
N VAL A 196 2.36 -21.06 3.04
CA VAL A 196 1.56 -20.24 2.12
C VAL A 196 0.54 -21.13 1.41
N PHE A 197 -0.70 -20.67 1.38
CA PHE A 197 -1.81 -21.29 0.67
C PHE A 197 -2.41 -20.30 -0.33
N TRP A 198 -2.72 -20.77 -1.52
CA TRP A 198 -3.32 -19.94 -2.59
C TRP A 198 -4.85 -19.98 -2.58
N ASP A 199 -5.40 -21.06 -2.02
CA ASP A 199 -6.83 -21.30 -1.89
C ASP A 199 -7.26 -20.99 -0.44
N LYS A 200 -8.55 -20.71 -0.23
CA LYS A 200 -9.05 -20.18 1.03
C LYS A 200 -9.08 -21.28 2.11
N PRO A 201 -8.42 -21.11 3.27
CA PRO A 201 -8.55 -22.06 4.36
C PRO A 201 -9.92 -21.92 5.02
N VAL A 202 -10.66 -23.03 5.12
CA VAL A 202 -11.95 -23.13 5.80
C VAL A 202 -11.76 -23.98 7.04
N ALA A 203 -12.24 -23.49 8.19
CA ALA A 203 -12.10 -24.12 9.51
C ALA A 203 -12.96 -25.39 9.68
N GLU A 204 -12.90 -26.28 8.71
CA GLU A 204 -13.54 -27.59 8.71
C GLU A 204 -12.44 -28.67 8.72
N PRO A 205 -12.50 -29.64 9.65
CA PRO A 205 -11.50 -30.68 9.72
C PRO A 205 -11.60 -31.61 8.50
N CYS A 206 -10.45 -32.08 7.99
CA CYS A 206 -10.45 -33.03 6.87
C CYS A 206 -11.01 -34.39 7.32
N PRO A 207 -11.98 -34.98 6.62
CA PRO A 207 -12.58 -36.26 7.01
C PRO A 207 -11.63 -37.47 6.85
N LYS A 208 -10.56 -37.36 6.04
CA LYS A 208 -9.60 -38.47 5.84
C LYS A 208 -8.44 -38.46 6.85
N CYS A 209 -7.85 -37.29 7.12
CA CYS A 209 -6.62 -37.18 7.92
C CYS A 209 -6.74 -36.31 9.16
N ASN A 210 -7.95 -35.79 9.44
CA ASN A 210 -8.25 -34.90 10.55
C ASN A 210 -7.35 -33.66 10.60
N SER A 211 -6.90 -33.15 9.44
CA SER A 211 -6.22 -31.86 9.39
C SER A 211 -7.17 -30.76 9.88
N PRO A 212 -6.66 -29.73 10.58
CA PRO A 212 -7.50 -28.70 11.22
C PRO A 212 -8.33 -27.86 10.25
N PHE A 213 -7.96 -27.85 8.97
CA PHE A 213 -8.69 -27.13 7.93
C PHE A 213 -8.54 -27.80 6.56
N VAL A 214 -9.44 -27.42 5.66
CA VAL A 214 -9.41 -27.74 4.23
C VAL A 214 -9.30 -26.44 3.42
N LEU A 215 -8.82 -26.55 2.19
CA LEU A 215 -8.64 -25.45 1.26
C LEU A 215 -9.81 -25.42 0.27
N GLU A 216 -10.47 -24.27 0.17
CA GLU A 216 -11.58 -24.04 -0.73
C GLU A 216 -11.13 -23.24 -1.95
N LYS A 217 -11.41 -23.81 -3.13
CA LYS A 217 -11.14 -23.20 -4.43
C LYS A 217 -12.46 -22.95 -5.15
N THR A 218 -12.80 -21.68 -5.33
CA THR A 218 -13.97 -21.27 -6.12
C THR A 218 -13.60 -21.13 -7.59
N THR A 219 -14.27 -21.88 -8.46
CA THR A 219 -14.14 -21.76 -9.92
C THR A 219 -15.50 -21.53 -10.56
N LYS A 220 -15.53 -21.18 -11.86
CA LYS A 220 -16.79 -21.01 -12.61
C LYS A 220 -17.67 -22.27 -12.62
N LYS A 221 -17.08 -23.45 -12.46
CA LYS A 221 -17.78 -24.75 -12.53
C LYS A 221 -18.30 -25.21 -11.16
N GLY A 222 -17.87 -24.58 -10.07
CA GLY A 222 -18.21 -24.99 -8.71
C GLY A 222 -17.10 -24.70 -7.72
N THR A 223 -17.40 -24.97 -6.46
CA THR A 223 -16.48 -24.85 -5.34
C THR A 223 -15.92 -26.22 -5.02
N THR A 224 -14.60 -26.34 -4.96
CA THR A 224 -13.91 -27.60 -4.61
C THR A 224 -13.18 -27.41 -3.29
N ARG A 225 -13.32 -28.37 -2.37
CA ARG A 225 -12.55 -28.44 -1.13
C ARG A 225 -11.48 -29.52 -1.25
N SER A 226 -10.26 -29.22 -0.82
CA SER A 226 -9.14 -30.17 -0.81
C SER A 226 -8.35 -30.10 0.48
N CYS A 227 -7.67 -31.18 0.87
CA CYS A 227 -6.82 -31.15 2.07
C CYS A 227 -5.64 -30.19 1.91
N ALA A 228 -5.20 -29.57 3.01
CA ALA A 228 -3.99 -28.75 3.04
C ALA A 228 -2.69 -29.55 3.22
N ARG A 229 -2.76 -30.83 3.61
CA ARG A 229 -1.59 -31.71 3.77
C ARG A 229 -1.27 -32.39 2.45
N GLU A 230 -0.01 -32.39 2.05
CA GLU A 230 0.45 -33.01 0.79
C GLU A 230 0.27 -34.54 0.80
N GLU A 231 0.30 -35.17 1.97
CA GLU A 231 0.11 -36.63 2.13
C GLU A 231 -1.37 -37.06 2.04
N CYS A 232 -2.32 -36.13 1.90
CA CYS A 232 -3.75 -36.44 1.93
C CYS A 232 -4.47 -36.06 0.63
N ASP A 233 -4.90 -37.08 -0.12
CA ASP A 233 -5.66 -36.95 -1.36
C ASP A 233 -7.18 -36.73 -1.13
N TYR A 234 -7.57 -36.01 -0.09
CA TYR A 234 -8.98 -35.64 0.08
C TYR A 234 -9.34 -34.47 -0.84
N LYS A 235 -10.41 -34.67 -1.62
CA LYS A 235 -10.98 -33.68 -2.52
C LYS A 235 -12.48 -33.92 -2.67
N GLU A 236 -13.27 -32.87 -2.57
CA GLU A 236 -14.73 -32.89 -2.65
C GLU A 236 -15.23 -31.69 -3.46
N GLU A 237 -16.31 -31.89 -4.22
CA GLU A 237 -17.04 -30.81 -4.88
C GLU A 237 -18.22 -30.39 -4.02
N VAL A 238 -18.20 -29.15 -3.55
CA VAL A 238 -19.26 -28.58 -2.73
C VAL A 238 -20.13 -27.70 -3.63
N HIS A 239 -21.38 -28.12 -3.83
CA HIS A 239 -22.39 -27.25 -4.41
C HIS A 239 -22.81 -26.23 -3.35
N PRO A 240 -23.01 -24.95 -3.70
CA PRO A 240 -23.43 -23.94 -2.73
C PRO A 240 -24.82 -24.30 -2.19
N THR A 241 -24.88 -24.93 -1.03
CA THR A 241 -26.12 -25.12 -0.28
C THR A 241 -26.52 -23.77 0.30
N GLY A 242 -27.30 -23.01 -0.44
CA GLY A 242 -27.66 -21.64 -0.05
C GLY A 242 -28.60 -20.89 -0.99
N ALA A 243 -29.55 -21.57 -1.63
CA ALA A 243 -30.84 -20.96 -1.91
C ALA A 243 -31.84 -21.69 -0.99
N PRO A 244 -32.58 -20.98 -0.10
CA PRO A 244 -33.66 -21.63 0.62
C PRO A 244 -34.63 -22.19 -0.41
N THR A 245 -34.80 -23.50 -0.41
CA THR A 245 -35.89 -24.18 -1.11
C THR A 245 -37.19 -23.62 -0.55
N MET A 246 -37.81 -22.69 -1.27
CA MET A 246 -39.20 -22.30 -0.97
C MET A 246 -40.04 -23.56 -1.09
N ALA A 247 -40.61 -24.00 0.02
CA ALA A 247 -41.61 -25.06 0.02
C ALA A 247 -42.72 -24.69 -0.96
N PRO A 248 -43.24 -25.63 -1.76
CA PRO A 248 -44.42 -25.37 -2.57
C PRO A 248 -45.58 -25.08 -1.61
N MET A 249 -46.05 -23.82 -1.59
CA MET A 249 -47.30 -23.44 -0.95
C MET A 249 -48.40 -24.35 -1.50
N GLY A 250 -48.99 -25.13 -0.60
CA GLY A 250 -50.00 -26.14 -0.90
C GLY A 250 -51.16 -25.58 -1.71
N GLY A 251 -51.67 -26.44 -2.60
CA GLY A 251 -52.81 -26.17 -3.45
C GLY A 251 -54.05 -25.78 -2.64
N ARG A 252 -54.79 -24.80 -3.15
CA ARG A 252 -56.16 -24.58 -2.70
C ARG A 252 -57.02 -25.67 -3.33
N ASP A 253 -57.33 -26.68 -2.53
CA ASP A 253 -58.34 -27.67 -2.84
C ASP A 253 -59.67 -26.98 -3.12
N ALA A 254 -60.28 -27.42 -4.22
CA ALA A 254 -61.63 -27.12 -4.61
C ALA A 254 -62.61 -27.72 -3.58
N ALA A 255 -63.20 -26.88 -2.75
CA ALA A 255 -64.43 -27.23 -2.04
C ALA A 255 -65.60 -27.04 -3.01
N ARG A 256 -65.99 -28.15 -3.63
CA ARG A 256 -67.26 -28.34 -4.34
C ARG A 256 -68.20 -29.09 -3.39
N ASP A 257 -69.45 -28.64 -3.38
CA ASP A 257 -70.67 -29.35 -2.92
C ASP A 257 -70.90 -29.56 -1.40
N ALA A 258 -71.93 -28.87 -0.86
CA ALA A 258 -73.14 -29.48 -0.30
C ALA A 258 -73.92 -28.53 0.65
N LEU A 259 -74.99 -27.91 0.12
CA LEU A 259 -76.35 -27.71 0.67
C LEU A 259 -77.01 -26.46 0.06
#